data_AF-A0A7K6ZCG7-F1
#
_entry.id   AF-A0A7K6ZCG7-F1
#
_cell.length_a   1.000
_cell.length_b   1.000
_cell.length_c   1.000
_cell.angle_alpha   90.00
_cell.angle_beta   90.00
_cell.angle_gamma   90.00
#
_symmetry.space_group_name_H-M   'P 1'
#
loop_
_entity.id
_entity.type
_entity.pdbx_description
1 polymer ?
#
loop_
_entity_poly.entity_id
_entity_poly.type
_entity_poly.pdbx_seq_one_letter_code
_entity_poly.pdbx_strand_id
1 'polypeptide(L)'
;MSRILDQRSLLLVISFLTNLQSTKVLSEWKRCGDQECETAMSRVQAIADYLGPDCRYLNFKEGEEIIVYSKLSRKSENLWAGSKGKDFGYFPKDAVKVEEVFIAEEVEVPTKETDFLCLDGDEYIFE
;
A
#
# COMPACT_ATOMS: atom_id res chain seq x y z
N MET A 1 -11.84 -14.93 49.19
CA MET A 1 -11.46 -13.75 48.38
C MET A 1 -11.80 -14.05 46.92
N SER A 2 -13.02 -13.71 46.51
CA SER A 2 -13.57 -14.10 45.20
C SER A 2 -13.17 -13.07 44.14
N ARG A 3 -12.32 -13.45 43.18
CA ARG A 3 -12.00 -12.60 42.02
C ARG A 3 -13.02 -12.88 40.93
N ILE A 4 -14.20 -12.29 41.07
CA ILE A 4 -15.20 -12.22 40.01
C ILE A 4 -14.65 -11.20 39.00
N LEU A 5 -14.02 -11.69 37.93
CA LEU A 5 -13.79 -10.88 36.74
C LEU A 5 -15.17 -10.73 36.09
N ASP A 6 -15.81 -9.59 36.33
CA ASP A 6 -17.15 -9.26 35.81
C ASP A 6 -17.15 -9.44 34.29
N GLN A 7 -18.20 -10.10 33.77
CA GLN A 7 -18.42 -10.30 32.34
C GLN A 7 -18.36 -8.97 31.57
N ARG A 8 -18.74 -7.85 32.21
CA ARG A 8 -18.59 -6.50 31.66
C ARG A 8 -17.12 -6.09 31.52
N SER A 9 -16.29 -6.41 32.49
CA SER A 9 -14.83 -6.16 32.43
C SER A 9 -14.19 -6.99 31.32
N LEU A 10 -14.60 -8.25 31.16
CA LEU A 10 -14.16 -9.13 30.07
C LEU A 10 -14.56 -8.57 28.69
N LEU A 11 -15.82 -8.14 28.53
CA LEU A 11 -16.30 -7.52 27.28
C LEU A 11 -15.56 -6.22 26.97
N LEU A 12 -15.27 -5.39 27.97
CA LEU A 12 -14.49 -4.17 27.81
C LEU A 12 -13.05 -4.48 27.37
N VAL A 13 -12.40 -5.47 27.97
CA VAL A 13 -11.05 -5.91 27.56
C VAL A 13 -11.05 -6.44 26.12
N ILE A 14 -12.02 -7.27 25.74
CA ILE A 14 -12.17 -7.75 24.36
C ILE A 14 -12.37 -6.58 23.39
N SER A 15 -13.22 -5.60 23.74
CA SER A 15 -13.45 -4.41 22.90
C SER A 15 -12.21 -3.53 22.73
N PHE A 16 -11.37 -3.42 23.77
CA PHE A 16 -10.09 -2.72 23.70
C PHE A 16 -9.08 -3.48 22.84
N LEU A 17 -9.02 -4.81 22.95
CA LEU A 17 -8.13 -5.65 22.14
C LEU A 17 -8.50 -5.63 20.66
N THR A 18 -9.79 -5.63 20.31
CA THR A 18 -10.23 -5.52 18.90
C THR A 18 -9.97 -4.14 18.29
N ASN A 19 -9.84 -3.08 19.11
CA ASN A 19 -9.52 -1.73 18.63
C ASN A 19 -8.01 -1.52 18.39
N LEU A 20 -7.15 -2.41 18.88
CA LEU A 20 -5.69 -2.35 18.64
C LEU A 20 -5.28 -3.16 17.41
N GLN A 21 -6.13 -3.25 16.39
CA GLN A 21 -5.71 -3.77 15.09
C GLN A 21 -5.03 -2.62 14.34
N SER A 22 -3.69 -2.56 14.47
CA SER A 22 -2.85 -1.57 13.79
C SER A 22 -3.18 -1.54 12.28
N THR A 23 -3.76 -0.44 11.81
CA THR A 23 -4.07 -0.16 10.40
C THR A 23 -2.82 0.15 9.55
N LYS A 24 -1.63 -0.13 10.10
CA LYS A 24 -0.33 0.22 9.53
C LYS A 24 -0.01 -0.59 8.27
N VAL A 25 -0.45 -1.84 8.18
CA VAL A 25 -0.13 -2.76 7.08
C VAL A 25 -1.35 -2.96 6.17
N LEU A 26 -1.22 -2.63 4.88
CA LEU A 26 -2.32 -2.75 3.91
C LEU A 26 -2.48 -4.18 3.38
N SER A 27 -1.38 -4.92 3.26
CA SER A 27 -1.34 -6.36 3.01
C SER A 27 -0.03 -6.92 3.56
N GLU A 28 0.02 -8.21 3.88
CA GLU A 28 1.24 -8.89 4.31
C GLU A 28 2.13 -9.35 3.14
N TRP A 29 1.58 -9.32 1.92
CA TRP A 29 2.21 -9.85 0.71
C TRP A 29 2.03 -8.90 -0.47
N LYS A 30 3.03 -8.90 -1.35
CA LYS A 30 3.05 -8.15 -2.61
C LYS A 30 3.74 -8.95 -3.70
N ARG A 31 3.43 -8.61 -4.96
CA ARG A 31 4.06 -9.12 -6.17
C ARG A 31 4.92 -8.02 -6.80
N CYS A 32 6.11 -8.38 -7.25
CA CYS A 32 7.12 -7.48 -7.78
C CYS A 32 7.78 -8.06 -9.04
N GLY A 33 8.51 -7.22 -9.79
CA GLY A 33 9.29 -7.67 -10.97
C GLY A 33 10.59 -8.41 -10.62
N ASP A 34 11.07 -8.27 -9.39
CA ASP A 34 12.25 -8.93 -8.82
C ASP A 34 12.09 -9.07 -7.29
N GLN A 35 13.07 -9.68 -6.60
CA GLN A 35 13.00 -9.99 -5.17
C GLN A 35 13.08 -8.73 -4.29
N GLU A 36 13.72 -7.68 -4.79
CA GLU A 36 13.95 -6.41 -4.12
C GLU A 36 12.85 -5.36 -4.40
N CYS A 37 12.00 -5.62 -5.40
CA CYS A 37 10.96 -4.73 -5.92
C CYS A 37 11.51 -3.43 -6.53
N GLU A 38 12.68 -3.49 -7.17
CA GLU A 38 13.34 -2.32 -7.76
C GLU A 38 13.00 -2.13 -9.25
N THR A 39 12.60 -3.19 -9.94
CA THR A 39 12.29 -3.19 -11.37
C THR A 39 10.86 -2.73 -11.64
N ALA A 40 10.71 -1.76 -12.53
CA ALA A 40 9.42 -1.32 -13.04
C ALA A 40 8.72 -2.48 -13.78
N MET A 41 7.46 -2.75 -13.41
CA MET A 41 6.68 -3.87 -13.94
C MET A 41 5.87 -3.47 -15.18
N SER A 42 5.26 -2.27 -15.15
CA SER A 42 4.40 -1.79 -16.22
C SER A 42 4.22 -0.27 -16.18
N ARG A 43 3.92 0.32 -17.33
CA ARG A 43 3.40 1.68 -17.48
C ARG A 43 1.89 1.64 -17.56
N VAL A 44 1.23 2.47 -16.76
CA VAL A 44 -0.24 2.59 -16.76
C VAL A 44 -0.64 4.04 -16.97
N GLN A 45 -1.83 4.23 -17.53
CA GLN A 45 -2.46 5.54 -17.62
C GLN A 45 -3.67 5.59 -16.68
N ALA A 46 -3.81 6.67 -15.93
CA ALA A 46 -4.99 6.92 -15.11
C ALA A 46 -6.23 7.09 -16.00
N ILE A 47 -7.32 6.39 -15.66
CA ILE A 47 -8.62 6.48 -16.36
C ILE A 47 -9.68 7.17 -15.50
N ALA A 48 -9.31 7.63 -14.31
CA ALA A 48 -10.13 8.42 -13.42
C ALA A 48 -9.24 9.27 -12.51
N ASP A 49 -9.83 10.33 -11.95
CA ASP A 49 -9.22 11.06 -10.85
C ASP A 49 -9.18 10.18 -9.58
N TYR A 50 -8.08 10.25 -8.85
CA TYR A 50 -7.94 9.57 -7.57
C TYR A 50 -7.27 10.46 -6.52
N LEU A 51 -7.93 10.58 -5.37
CA LEU A 51 -7.40 11.23 -4.18
C LEU A 51 -7.25 10.18 -3.08
N GLY A 52 -6.01 9.94 -2.69
CA GLY A 52 -5.65 9.03 -1.62
C GLY A 52 -6.21 9.45 -0.26
N PRO A 53 -6.61 8.49 0.60
CA PRO A 53 -7.13 8.78 1.93
C PRO A 53 -6.06 9.28 2.91
N ASP A 54 -4.78 8.99 2.66
CA ASP A 54 -3.64 9.43 3.47
C ASP A 54 -2.35 9.47 2.63
N CYS A 55 -1.24 9.88 3.24
CA CYS A 55 0.06 10.08 2.60
C CYS A 55 0.71 8.82 2.01
N ARG A 56 0.19 7.62 2.29
CA ARG A 56 0.69 6.38 1.66
C ARG A 56 0.22 6.24 0.22
N TYR A 57 -0.81 6.98 -0.16
CA TYR A 57 -1.47 6.84 -1.45
C TYR A 57 -1.02 7.90 -2.44
N LEU A 58 -0.91 7.50 -3.70
CA LEU A 58 -0.58 8.39 -4.80
C LEU A 58 -1.82 9.18 -5.20
N ASN A 59 -1.67 10.48 -5.43
CA ASN A 59 -2.74 11.34 -5.95
C ASN A 59 -2.54 11.59 -7.44
N PHE A 60 -3.60 11.43 -8.24
CA PHE A 60 -3.53 11.66 -9.67
C PHE A 60 -4.86 12.06 -10.32
N LYS A 61 -4.76 12.55 -11.54
CA LYS A 61 -5.84 12.93 -12.44
C LYS A 61 -5.91 11.99 -13.62
N GLU A 62 -7.10 11.89 -14.20
CA GLU A 62 -7.30 11.15 -15.46
C GLU A 62 -6.28 11.58 -16.52
N GLY A 63 -5.71 10.61 -17.24
CA GLY A 63 -4.71 10.80 -18.28
C GLY A 63 -3.27 10.83 -17.79
N GLU A 64 -3.01 10.98 -16.49
CA GLU A 64 -1.64 10.96 -15.95
C GLU A 64 -1.01 9.56 -16.06
N GLU A 65 0.29 9.54 -16.34
CA GLU A 65 1.08 8.32 -16.44
C GLU A 65 1.65 7.91 -15.07
N ILE A 66 1.63 6.60 -14.79
CA ILE A 66 2.16 6.02 -13.55
C ILE A 66 3.01 4.79 -13.91
N ILE A 67 4.18 4.67 -13.28
CA ILE A 67 5.03 3.48 -13.37
C ILE A 67 4.75 2.57 -12.17
N VAL A 68 4.36 1.33 -12.43
CA VAL A 68 4.04 0.33 -11.40
C VAL A 68 5.30 -0.45 -11.04
N TYR A 69 5.56 -0.59 -9.73
CA TYR A 69 6.70 -1.38 -9.20
C TYR A 69 6.26 -2.58 -8.38
N SER A 70 5.08 -2.53 -7.74
CA SER A 70 4.55 -3.68 -7.01
C SER A 70 3.03 -3.68 -6.96
N LYS A 71 2.46 -4.84 -6.66
CA LYS A 71 1.02 -5.08 -6.56
C LYS A 71 0.76 -5.80 -5.25
N LEU A 72 -0.04 -5.24 -4.34
CA LEU A 72 -0.41 -5.98 -3.13
C LEU A 72 -1.15 -7.28 -3.53
N SER A 73 -0.95 -8.34 -2.75
CA SER A 73 -1.55 -9.65 -3.02
C SER A 73 -2.31 -10.20 -1.80
N ARG A 74 -3.06 -11.28 -2.01
CA ARG A 74 -3.81 -12.01 -0.97
C ARG A 74 -4.92 -11.16 -0.33
N LYS A 75 -4.69 -10.59 0.85
CA LYS A 75 -5.72 -9.88 1.61
C LYS A 75 -6.18 -8.58 0.93
N SER A 76 -5.28 -7.96 0.17
CA SER A 76 -5.58 -6.77 -0.63
C SER A 76 -4.98 -6.92 -2.01
N GLU A 77 -5.81 -7.26 -3.00
CA GLU A 77 -5.40 -7.40 -4.41
C GLU A 77 -5.83 -6.22 -5.29
N ASN A 78 -6.41 -5.20 -4.66
CA ASN A 78 -6.95 -4.04 -5.36
C ASN A 78 -5.98 -2.86 -5.39
N LEU A 79 -4.92 -2.87 -4.58
CA LEU A 79 -3.94 -1.79 -4.52
C LEU A 79 -2.63 -2.18 -5.21
N TRP A 80 -2.17 -1.30 -6.09
CA TRP A 80 -0.82 -1.31 -6.65
C TRP A 80 0.00 -0.17 -6.07
N ALA A 81 1.32 -0.23 -6.18
CA ALA A 81 2.23 0.83 -5.79
C ALA A 81 3.11 1.24 -6.98
N GLY A 82 3.29 2.54 -7.13
CA GLY A 82 4.00 3.10 -8.26
C GLY A 82 4.32 4.58 -8.09
N SER A 83 4.98 5.14 -9.09
CA SER A 83 5.39 6.54 -9.12
C SER A 83 4.71 7.34 -10.23
N LYS A 84 4.41 8.59 -9.91
CA LYS A 84 4.10 9.66 -10.87
C LYS A 84 5.14 10.75 -10.69
N GLY A 85 6.12 10.81 -11.60
CA GLY A 85 7.26 11.71 -11.45
C GLY A 85 8.04 11.42 -10.16
N LYS A 86 8.10 12.39 -9.25
CA LYS A 86 8.77 12.24 -7.94
C LYS A 86 7.86 11.67 -6.83
N ASP A 87 6.56 11.62 -7.07
CA ASP A 87 5.58 11.17 -6.07
C ASP A 87 5.45 9.64 -6.17
N PHE A 88 5.41 8.96 -5.02
CA PHE A 88 5.25 7.51 -4.95
C PHE A 88 4.13 7.16 -3.97
N GLY A 89 3.33 6.16 -4.28
CA GLY A 89 2.32 5.68 -3.36
C GLY A 89 1.44 4.58 -3.91
N TYR A 90 0.50 4.13 -3.06
CA TYR A 90 -0.51 3.15 -3.41
C TYR A 90 -1.68 3.76 -4.16
N PHE A 91 -2.30 2.98 -5.04
CA PHE A 91 -3.49 3.38 -5.76
C PHE A 91 -4.31 2.17 -6.22
N PRO A 92 -5.63 2.35 -6.44
CA PRO A 92 -6.49 1.25 -6.82
C PRO A 92 -6.31 0.89 -8.30
N LYS A 93 -6.19 -0.41 -8.59
CA LYS A 93 -5.89 -0.93 -9.93
C LYS A 93 -6.98 -0.62 -10.97
N ASP A 94 -8.20 -0.35 -10.52
CA ASP A 94 -9.35 -0.05 -11.37
C ASP A 94 -9.44 1.44 -11.77
N ALA A 95 -8.63 2.31 -11.17
CA ALA A 95 -8.47 3.70 -11.57
C ALA A 95 -7.43 3.89 -12.69
N VAL A 96 -6.79 2.81 -13.15
CA VAL A 96 -5.75 2.85 -14.18
C VAL A 96 -5.97 1.78 -15.25
N LYS A 97 -5.34 1.97 -16.41
CA LYS A 97 -5.28 1.01 -17.50
C LYS A 97 -3.83 0.76 -17.87
N VAL A 98 -3.46 -0.51 -18.05
CA VAL A 98 -2.12 -0.89 -18.50
C VAL A 98 -1.93 -0.51 -19.96
N GLU A 99 -0.88 0.28 -20.23
CA GLU A 99 -0.47 0.66 -21.58
C GLU A 99 0.71 -0.18 -22.06
N GLU A 100 1.67 -0.47 -21.19
CA GLU A 100 2.86 -1.28 -21.52
C GLU A 100 3.25 -2.17 -20.34
N VAL A 101 3.62 -3.43 -20.63
CA VAL A 101 4.14 -4.38 -19.66
C VAL A 101 5.64 -4.57 -19.91
N PHE A 102 6.46 -4.28 -18.92
CA PHE A 102 7.90 -4.48 -18.97
C PHE A 102 8.30 -5.87 -18.47
N ILE A 103 7.65 -6.33 -17.40
CA ILE A 103 7.90 -7.61 -16.75
C ILE A 103 6.60 -8.41 -16.70
N ALA A 104 6.60 -9.62 -17.28
CA ALA A 104 5.46 -10.54 -17.24
C ALA A 104 5.54 -11.53 -16.08
N GLU A 105 6.75 -11.90 -15.65
CA GLU A 105 6.97 -12.84 -14.55
C GLU A 105 7.06 -12.07 -13.23
N GLU A 106 6.07 -12.27 -12.36
CA GLU A 106 6.02 -11.62 -11.04
C GLU A 106 6.48 -12.60 -9.94
N VAL A 107 7.25 -12.11 -8.97
CA VAL A 107 7.60 -12.86 -7.76
C VAL A 107 6.81 -12.34 -6.57
N GLU A 108 6.26 -13.26 -5.75
CA GLU A 108 5.54 -12.89 -4.53
C GLU A 108 6.51 -12.85 -3.34
N VAL A 109 6.52 -11.72 -2.64
CA VAL A 109 7.41 -11.47 -1.48
C VAL A 109 6.60 -10.91 -0.30
N PRO A 110 7.06 -11.12 0.95
CA PRO A 110 6.46 -10.46 2.11
C PRO A 110 6.62 -8.95 2.05
N THR A 111 5.62 -8.21 2.50
CA THR A 111 5.72 -6.76 2.71
C THR A 111 6.52 -6.45 3.97
N LYS A 112 7.21 -5.31 3.98
CA LYS A 112 7.91 -4.76 5.15
C LYS A 112 7.09 -3.63 5.76
N GLU A 113 7.27 -3.33 7.05
CA GLU A 113 6.61 -2.15 7.64
C GLU A 113 6.98 -0.85 6.93
N THR A 114 8.19 -0.77 6.39
CA THR A 114 8.71 0.37 5.61
C THR A 114 7.94 0.59 4.32
N ASP A 115 7.27 -0.44 3.78
CA ASP A 115 6.43 -0.31 2.57
C ASP A 115 5.19 0.55 2.81
N PHE A 116 4.84 0.83 4.07
CA PHE A 116 3.63 1.57 4.45
C PHE A 116 3.94 2.84 5.25
N LEU A 117 5.19 3.28 5.26
CA LEU A 117 5.58 4.55 5.86
C LEU A 117 5.30 5.70 4.88
N CYS A 118 4.87 6.84 5.40
CA CYS A 118 4.82 8.05 4.60
C CYS A 118 6.24 8.58 4.45
N LEU A 119 6.62 8.82 3.20
CA LEU A 119 7.86 9.52 2.88
C LEU A 119 7.54 11.00 3.01
N ASP A 120 7.75 11.56 4.21
CA ASP A 120 7.74 13.00 4.38
C ASP A 120 8.87 13.56 3.51
N GLY A 121 8.51 14.42 2.56
CA GLY A 121 9.40 14.97 1.54
C GLY A 121 10.39 15.99 2.11
N ASP A 122 11.03 15.70 3.23
CA ASP A 122 12.17 16.47 3.70
C ASP A 122 13.25 16.38 2.63
N GLU A 123 13.61 17.53 2.07
CA GLU A 123 14.74 17.66 1.17
C GLU A 123 15.98 17.15 1.92
N TYR A 124 16.49 15.99 1.51
CA TYR A 124 17.83 15.57 1.89
C TYR A 124 18.80 16.57 1.25
N ILE A 125 19.17 17.61 2.01
CA ILE A 125 20.34 18.44 1.69
C ILE A 125 21.53 17.52 1.89
N PHE A 126 22.09 17.03 0.78
CA PHE A 126 23.41 16.42 0.78
C PHE A 126 24.41 17.55 1.08
N GLU A 127 24.99 17.55 2.29
CA GLU A 127 26.23 18.28 2.59
C GLU A 127 27.43 17.65 1.88
#